data_AF-A0A2R6NB64-F1
#
_entry.id   AF-A0A2R6NB64-F1
#
_cell.length_a   1.000
_cell.length_b   1.000
_cell.length_c   1.000
_cell.angle_alpha   90.00
_cell.angle_beta   90.00
_cell.angle_gamma   90.00
#
_symmetry.space_group_name_H-M   'P 1'
#
loop_
_entity.id
_entity.type
_entity.pdbx_description
1 polymer ?
#
loop_
_entity_poly.entity_id
_entity_poly.type
_entity_poly.pdbx_seq_one_letter_code
_entity_poly.pdbx_strand_id
1 'polypeptide(L)'
;MAGDRELRVKIVRQLARKKVVGSHKKQVETVKNWCATSDQGRAEELIREMITDPDAPLEGYGGSRDNVRLTSIDAAKKYIVDHGGDLPWGLRDD
;
A
#
# COMPACT_ATOMS: atom_id res chain seq x y z
N MET A 1 2.24 -18.45 5.82
CA MET A 1 2.24 -16.97 5.81
C MET A 1 1.44 -16.43 4.61
N ALA A 2 0.22 -16.92 4.36
CA ALA A 2 -0.63 -16.40 3.28
C ALA A 2 -1.19 -14.99 3.63
N GLY A 3 -1.49 -14.77 4.91
CA GLY A 3 -2.08 -13.53 5.41
C GLY A 3 -1.22 -12.28 5.17
N ASP A 4 0.12 -12.38 5.26
CA ASP A 4 1.00 -11.22 5.02
C ASP A 4 0.94 -10.75 3.57
N ARG A 5 0.96 -11.67 2.59
CA ARG A 5 0.86 -11.34 1.17
C ARG A 5 -0.49 -10.70 0.86
N GLU A 6 -1.57 -11.26 1.39
CA GLU A 6 -2.92 -10.71 1.27
C GLU A 6 -3.03 -9.32 1.89
N LEU A 7 -2.40 -9.11 3.04
CA LEU A 7 -2.37 -7.82 3.73
C LEU A 7 -1.57 -6.77 2.95
N ARG A 8 -0.41 -7.12 2.40
CA ARG A 8 0.37 -6.26 1.49
C ARG A 8 -0.47 -5.81 0.29
N VAL A 9 -1.12 -6.76 -0.39
CA VAL A 9 -2.02 -6.47 -1.52
C VAL A 9 -3.17 -5.56 -1.09
N LYS A 10 -3.78 -5.82 0.06
CA LYS A 10 -4.87 -5.00 0.60
C LYS A 10 -4.44 -3.55 0.85
N ILE A 11 -3.25 -3.34 1.44
CA ILE A 11 -2.66 -2.02 1.67
C ILE A 11 -2.47 -1.28 0.35
N VAL A 12 -1.78 -1.89 -0.61
CA VAL A 12 -1.50 -1.29 -1.93
C VAL A 12 -2.81 -0.97 -2.66
N ARG A 13 -3.78 -1.89 -2.64
CA ARG A 13 -5.11 -1.70 -3.23
C ARG A 13 -5.85 -0.50 -2.65
N GLN A 14 -5.82 -0.31 -1.33
CA GLN A 14 -6.48 0.82 -0.67
C GLN A 14 -5.82 2.15 -1.04
N LEU A 15 -4.49 2.20 -1.06
CA LEU A 15 -3.74 3.38 -1.49
C LEU A 15 -4.03 3.72 -2.95
N ALA A 16 -4.07 2.71 -3.82
CA ALA A 16 -4.33 2.88 -5.24
C ALA A 16 -5.77 3.37 -5.49
N ARG A 17 -6.75 2.78 -4.78
CA ARG A 17 -8.16 3.23 -4.82
C ARG A 17 -8.32 4.70 -4.41
N LYS A 18 -7.50 5.17 -3.45
CA LYS A 18 -7.53 6.56 -2.96
C LYS A 18 -6.56 7.48 -3.71
N LYS A 19 -5.87 6.99 -4.75
CA LYS A 19 -4.87 7.73 -5.53
C LYS A 19 -3.83 8.43 -4.63
N VAL A 20 -3.28 7.70 -3.66
CA VAL A 20 -2.23 8.21 -2.76
C VAL A 20 -0.88 8.11 -3.49
N VAL A 21 -0.64 9.06 -4.38
CA VAL A 21 0.54 9.14 -5.26
C VAL A 21 0.98 10.61 -5.40
N GLY A 22 2.25 10.84 -5.70
CA GLY A 22 2.78 12.20 -5.91
C GLY A 22 2.63 13.07 -4.66
N SER A 23 1.99 14.23 -4.77
CA SER A 23 1.81 15.14 -3.62
C SER A 23 0.82 14.63 -2.57
N HIS A 24 -0.03 13.67 -2.92
CA HIS A 24 -1.01 13.07 -2.02
C HIS A 24 -0.39 11.90 -1.25
N LYS A 25 -0.21 12.12 0.05
CA LYS A 25 0.45 11.22 0.99
C LYS A 25 -0.45 10.98 2.21
N LYS A 26 -0.29 9.83 2.86
CA LYS A 26 -0.99 9.47 4.08
C LYS A 26 0.01 9.06 5.15
N GLN A 27 -0.32 9.24 6.41
CA GLN A 27 0.49 8.70 7.50
C GLN A 27 0.35 7.18 7.53
N VAL A 28 1.42 6.47 7.87
CA VAL A 28 1.39 5.01 8.10
C VAL A 28 0.27 4.64 9.08
N GLU A 29 0.08 5.45 10.13
CA GLU A 29 -1.03 5.29 11.08
C GLU A 29 -2.42 5.34 10.42
N THR A 30 -2.62 6.25 9.47
CA THR A 30 -3.90 6.32 8.75
C THR A 30 -4.12 5.08 7.89
N VAL A 31 -3.06 4.54 7.28
CA VAL A 31 -3.14 3.38 6.39
C VAL A 31 -3.38 2.10 7.18
N LYS A 32 -2.69 1.89 8.31
CA LYS A 32 -2.95 0.73 9.18
C LYS A 32 -4.38 0.72 9.71
N ASN A 33 -4.96 1.88 9.99
CA ASN A 33 -6.35 2.01 10.44
C ASN A 33 -7.40 1.60 9.38
N TRP A 34 -7.01 1.34 8.13
CA TRP A 34 -7.89 0.74 7.12
C TRP A 34 -7.92 -0.79 7.18
N CYS A 35 -6.99 -1.40 7.94
CA CYS A 35 -6.96 -2.83 8.21
C CYS A 35 -7.77 -3.16 9.47
N ALA A 36 -8.08 -4.44 9.68
CA ALA A 36 -8.76 -4.86 10.90
C ALA A 36 -7.85 -4.58 12.11
N THR A 37 -8.44 -4.28 13.27
CA THR A 37 -7.67 -3.94 14.48
C THR A 37 -6.63 -5.01 14.85
N SER A 38 -6.96 -6.29 14.69
CA SER A 38 -6.06 -7.42 14.91
C SER A 38 -4.85 -7.44 13.96
N ASP A 39 -4.98 -6.86 12.78
CA ASP A 39 -3.94 -6.80 11.75
C ASP A 39 -3.12 -5.49 11.80
N GLN A 40 -3.51 -4.50 12.60
CA GLN A 40 -2.90 -3.17 12.56
C GLN A 40 -1.41 -3.17 12.89
N GLY A 41 -0.99 -3.97 13.88
CA GLY A 41 0.42 -4.13 14.22
C GLY A 41 1.22 -4.69 13.05
N ARG A 42 0.70 -5.77 12.43
CA ARG A 42 1.33 -6.41 11.27
C ARG A 42 1.33 -5.51 10.04
N ALA A 43 0.24 -4.78 9.81
CA ALA A 43 0.12 -3.84 8.70
C ALA A 43 1.16 -2.72 8.80
N GLU A 44 1.42 -2.20 10.01
CA GLU A 44 2.46 -1.19 10.21
C GLU A 44 3.85 -1.73 9.86
N GLU A 45 4.20 -2.92 10.37
CA GLU A 45 5.49 -3.56 10.05
C GLU A 45 5.63 -3.76 8.54
N LEU A 46 4.62 -4.32 7.90
CA LEU A 46 4.62 -4.58 6.46
C LEU A 46 4.76 -3.30 5.63
N ILE A 47 4.11 -2.19 6.03
CA ILE A 47 4.26 -0.91 5.33
C ILE A 47 5.72 -0.43 5.42
N ARG A 48 6.34 -0.53 6.59
CA ARG A 48 7.74 -0.13 6.79
C ARG A 48 8.69 -1.01 5.98
N GLU A 49 8.48 -2.32 5.96
CA GLU A 49 9.24 -3.26 5.13
C GLU A 49 9.10 -2.92 3.64
N MET A 50 7.87 -2.68 3.17
CA MET A 50 7.60 -2.35 1.78
C MET A 50 8.15 -0.97 1.36
N ILE A 51 8.30 -0.02 2.27
CA ILE A 51 8.96 1.27 1.96
C ILE A 51 10.44 1.07 1.63
N THR A 52 11.08 0.06 2.25
CA THR A 52 12.49 -0.27 2.01
C THR A 52 12.70 -1.28 0.90
N ASP A 53 11.64 -1.92 0.44
CA ASP A 53 11.66 -2.96 -0.59
C ASP A 53 11.59 -2.31 -1.99
N PRO A 54 12.64 -2.45 -2.83
CA PRO A 54 12.65 -1.87 -4.17
C PRO A 54 11.59 -2.47 -5.11
N ASP A 55 11.09 -3.68 -4.81
CA ASP A 55 10.06 -4.35 -5.60
C ASP A 55 8.63 -3.95 -5.18
N ALA A 56 8.49 -3.25 -4.05
CA ALA A 56 7.20 -2.76 -3.59
C ALA A 56 6.90 -1.35 -4.14
N PRO A 57 5.63 -1.05 -4.49
CA PRO A 57 5.25 0.23 -5.08
C PRO A 57 5.05 1.31 -4.01
N LEU A 58 5.83 1.29 -2.93
CA LEU A 58 5.69 2.15 -1.76
C LEU A 58 6.95 3.00 -1.55
N GLU A 59 6.76 4.25 -1.19
CA GLU A 59 7.86 5.11 -0.76
C GLU A 59 7.48 5.89 0.50
N GLY A 60 8.45 6.02 1.39
CA GLY A 60 8.38 6.91 2.55
C GLY A 60 8.59 8.34 2.10
N TYR A 61 7.77 9.27 2.59
CA TYR A 61 7.84 10.67 2.19
C TYR A 61 7.84 11.64 3.38
N GLY A 62 8.81 12.56 3.39
CA GLY A 62 8.74 13.77 4.21
C GLY A 62 8.97 13.59 5.71
N GLY A 63 10.08 12.96 6.10
CA GLY A 63 10.64 13.04 7.46
C GLY A 63 9.70 12.57 8.59
N SER A 64 9.89 13.12 9.80
CA SER A 64 9.37 12.71 11.13
C SER A 64 7.88 12.34 11.31
N ARG A 65 7.06 12.36 10.26
CA ARG A 65 5.62 12.06 10.31
C ARG A 65 5.25 10.70 9.70
N ASP A 66 6.24 9.84 9.39
CA ASP A 66 6.04 8.52 8.79
C ASP A 66 4.95 8.55 7.69
N ASN A 67 5.06 9.46 6.72
CA ASN A 67 4.12 9.45 5.61
C ASN A 67 4.56 8.43 4.56
N VAL A 68 3.57 7.84 3.93
CA VAL A 68 3.69 6.86 2.88
C VAL A 68 2.85 7.27 1.67
N ARG A 69 3.36 7.00 0.49
CA ARG A 69 2.64 7.10 -0.78
C ARG A 69 3.04 5.98 -1.72
N LEU A 70 2.24 5.78 -2.77
CA LEU A 70 2.63 4.96 -3.89
C LEU A 70 3.64 5.70 -4.76
N THR A 71 4.61 4.96 -5.29
CA THR A 71 5.55 5.47 -6.30
C THR A 71 4.81 5.84 -7.58
N SER A 72 3.85 5.00 -7.99
CA SER A 72 2.99 5.21 -9.15
C SER A 72 1.74 4.34 -9.07
N ILE A 73 0.65 4.77 -9.72
CA ILE A 73 -0.57 3.95 -9.84
C ILE A 73 -0.29 2.69 -10.66
N ASP A 74 0.50 2.79 -11.73
CA ASP A 74 0.83 1.64 -12.58
C ASP A 74 1.62 0.57 -11.83
N ALA A 75 2.65 0.98 -11.08
CA ALA A 75 3.40 0.10 -10.18
C ALA A 75 2.49 -0.58 -9.15
N ALA A 76 1.51 0.16 -8.60
CA ALA A 76 0.51 -0.41 -7.70
C ALA A 76 -0.39 -1.45 -8.39
N LYS A 77 -0.86 -1.17 -9.62
CA LYS A 77 -1.65 -2.13 -10.41
C LYS A 77 -0.84 -3.40 -10.65
N LYS A 78 0.41 -3.26 -11.11
CA LYS A 78 1.32 -4.38 -11.39
C LYS A 78 1.55 -5.23 -10.14
N TYR A 79 1.87 -4.60 -9.01
CA TYR A 79 2.11 -5.31 -7.75
C TYR A 79 0.89 -6.11 -7.30
N ILE A 80 -0.31 -5.51 -7.37
CA ILE A 80 -1.57 -6.20 -7.00
C ILE A 80 -1.76 -7.46 -7.86
N VAL A 81 -1.62 -7.35 -9.18
CA VAL A 81 -1.82 -8.47 -10.11
C VAL A 81 -0.77 -9.56 -9.92
N ASP A 82 0.51 -9.18 -9.83
CA ASP A 82 1.64 -10.10 -9.61
C ASP A 82 1.50 -10.88 -8.30
N HIS A 83 0.92 -10.23 -7.27
CA HIS A 83 0.67 -10.85 -5.98
C HIS A 83 -0.67 -11.60 -5.90
N GLY A 84 -1.35 -11.83 -7.03
CA GLY A 84 -2.60 -12.59 -7.13
C GLY A 84 -3.84 -11.83 -6.63
N GLY A 85 -3.73 -10.51 -6.49
CA GLY A 85 -4.82 -9.63 -6.12
C GLY A 85 -5.62 -9.13 -7.32
N ASP A 86 -6.84 -8.69 -7.03
CA ASP A 86 -7.74 -8.12 -8.02
C ASP A 86 -7.69 -6.57 -8.01
N LEU A 87 -7.61 -5.99 -9.21
CA LEU A 87 -7.57 -4.54 -9.39
C LEU A 87 -8.89 -3.90 -8.94
N PRO A 88 -8.86 -2.82 -8.15
CA PRO A 88 -10.07 -2.11 -7.77
C PRO A 88 -10.78 -1.55 -9.01
N TRP A 89 -12.11 -1.53 -9.00
CA TRP A 89 -12.96 -1.24 -10.16
C TRP A 89 -12.56 0.03 -10.93
N GLY A 90 -12.17 1.11 -10.25
CA GLY A 90 -11.72 2.37 -10.87
C GLY A 90 -10.27 2.39 -11.39
N LEU A 91 -9.58 1.25 -11.40
CA LEU A 91 -8.23 1.08 -11.95
C LEU A 91 -8.13 -0.03 -13.00
N ARG A 92 -9.23 -0.75 -13.25
CA ARG A 92 -9.34 -1.64 -14.41
C ARG A 92 -9.42 -0.71 -15.62
N ASP A 93 -8.46 -0.83 -16.55
CA ASP A 93 -8.54 -0.11 -17.82
C ASP A 93 -9.85 -0.50 -18.52
N ASP A 94 -10.51 0.49 -19.12
CA ASP A 94 -11.56 0.29 -20.13
C ASP A 94 -10.89 0.01 -21.48
#